data_AF-A0A9D8GD61-F1
#
_entry.id   AF-A0A9D8GD61-F1
#
_cell.length_a   1.000
_cell.length_b   1.000
_cell.length_c   1.000
_cell.angle_alpha   90.00
_cell.angle_beta   90.00
_cell.angle_gamma   90.00
#
_symmetry.space_group_name_H-M   'P 1'
#
loop_
_entity.id
_entity.type
_entity.pdbx_description
1 polymer ?
#
loop_
_entity_poly.entity_id
_entity_poly.type
_entity_poly.pdbx_seq_one_letter_code
_entity_poly.pdbx_strand_id
1 'polypeptide(L)'
;MIDLLFSPEAWIAFATLTALELVLGIDNIIFISILVDRLPAQQREIARKLGLAVAMFMRIGLLLVLAWIIGLVAPLFTMLGQA
;
A
#
# COMPACT_ATOMS: atom_id res chain seq x y z
N MET A 1 24.86 -1.54 -10.81
CA MET A 1 23.42 -1.18 -10.93
C MET A 1 22.59 -2.33 -11.51
N ILE A 2 23.14 -3.20 -12.38
CA ILE A 2 22.46 -4.43 -12.84
C ILE A 2 22.67 -5.59 -11.84
N ASP A 3 23.72 -5.57 -11.03
CA ASP A 3 24.02 -6.62 -10.04
C ASP A 3 22.94 -6.77 -8.95
N LEU A 4 22.23 -5.69 -8.64
CA LEU A 4 21.09 -5.66 -7.71
C LEU A 4 19.86 -6.41 -8.25
N LEU A 5 19.73 -6.57 -9.57
CA LEU A 5 18.64 -7.33 -10.18
C LEU A 5 18.93 -8.84 -10.22
N PHE A 6 20.20 -9.24 -10.08
CA PHE A 6 20.62 -10.64 -10.01
C PHE A 6 20.98 -11.08 -8.59
N SER A 7 20.93 -10.18 -7.61
CA SER A 7 21.17 -10.53 -6.21
C SER A 7 19.95 -11.26 -5.62
N PRO A 8 20.13 -12.48 -5.07
CA PRO A 8 19.05 -13.23 -4.44
C PRO A 8 18.36 -12.43 -3.32
N GLU A 9 19.11 -11.59 -2.63
CA GLU A 9 18.64 -10.78 -1.50
C GLU A 9 17.60 -9.74 -1.95
N ALA A 10 17.77 -9.13 -3.13
CA ALA A 10 16.82 -8.14 -3.64
C ALA A 10 15.48 -8.79 -4.02
N TRP A 11 15.52 -9.99 -4.60
CA TRP A 11 14.32 -10.77 -4.91
C TRP A 11 13.58 -11.22 -3.65
N ILE A 12 14.31 -11.64 -2.62
CA ILE A 12 13.72 -12.00 -1.33
C ILE A 12 13.06 -10.76 -0.70
N ALA A 13 13.76 -9.63 -0.62
CA ALA A 13 13.21 -8.40 -0.06
C ALA A 13 11.96 -7.92 -0.84
N PHE A 14 12.02 -7.93 -2.17
CA PHE A 14 10.89 -7.60 -3.03
C PHE A 14 9.70 -8.54 -2.80
N ALA A 15 9.95 -9.85 -2.73
CA ALA A 15 8.90 -10.85 -2.48
C ALA A 15 8.26 -10.66 -1.09
N THR A 16 9.06 -10.42 -0.04
CA THR A 16 8.56 -10.18 1.30
C THR A 16 7.74 -8.88 1.37
N LEU A 17 8.25 -7.78 0.80
CA LEU A 17 7.52 -6.51 0.74
C LEU A 17 6.19 -6.68 -0.02
N THR A 18 6.22 -7.34 -1.18
CA THR A 18 5.02 -7.62 -1.96
C THR A 18 4.03 -8.49 -1.18
N ALA A 19 4.51 -9.50 -0.45
CA ALA A 19 3.65 -10.35 0.37
C ALA A 19 2.97 -9.57 1.51
N LEU A 20 3.73 -8.72 2.22
CA LEU A 20 3.19 -7.87 3.28
C LEU A 20 2.16 -6.86 2.75
N GLU A 21 2.48 -6.22 1.63
CA GLU A 21 1.61 -5.28 0.92
C GLU A 21 0.30 -5.97 0.50
N LEU A 22 0.39 -7.21 -0.02
CA LEU A 22 -0.76 -8.01 -0.43
C LEU A 22 -1.65 -8.39 0.75
N VAL A 23 -1.06 -8.86 1.86
CA VAL A 23 -1.81 -9.27 3.06
C VAL A 23 -2.54 -8.07 3.68
N LEU A 24 -1.85 -6.94 3.86
CA LEU A 24 -2.50 -5.71 4.35
C LEU A 24 -3.58 -5.19 3.37
N GLY A 25 -3.38 -5.39 2.07
CA GLY A 25 -4.36 -4.95 1.07
C GLY A 25 -5.61 -5.81 0.97
N ILE A 26 -5.44 -7.12 1.14
CA ILE A 26 -6.57 -8.06 1.14
C ILE A 26 -7.47 -7.80 2.34
N ASP A 27 -6.90 -7.53 3.53
CA ASP A 27 -7.68 -7.27 4.75
C ASP A 27 -8.66 -6.09 4.58
N ASN A 28 -8.18 -4.97 4.02
CA ASN A 28 -9.00 -3.78 3.77
C ASN A 28 -10.11 -4.00 2.73
N ILE A 29 -9.85 -4.78 1.67
CA ILE A 29 -10.86 -5.10 0.65
C ILE A 29 -11.93 -6.05 1.19
N ILE A 30 -11.51 -7.04 1.99
CA ILE A 30 -12.41 -7.98 2.67
C ILE A 30 -13.31 -7.23 3.66
N PHE A 31 -12.75 -6.33 4.47
CA PHE A 31 -13.52 -5.53 5.41
C PHE A 31 -14.62 -4.71 4.73
N ILE A 32 -14.30 -4.02 3.63
CA ILE A 32 -15.29 -3.26 2.84
C ILE A 32 -16.36 -4.19 2.26
N SER A 33 -15.96 -5.34 1.70
CA SER A 33 -16.91 -6.29 1.14
C SER A 33 -17.88 -6.83 2.20
N ILE A 34 -17.39 -7.13 3.41
CA ILE A 34 -18.22 -7.58 4.54
C ILE A 34 -19.16 -6.48 5.02
N LEU A 35 -18.68 -5.22 5.11
CA LEU A 35 -19.51 -4.09 5.53
C LEU A 35 -20.64 -3.82 4.53
N VAL A 36 -20.30 -3.87 3.23
CA VAL A 36 -21.26 -3.63 2.15
C VAL A 36 -22.32 -4.72 2.07
N ASP A 37 -22.00 -5.96 2.43
CA ASP A 37 -22.98 -7.05 2.48
C ASP A 37 -24.08 -6.83 3.53
N ARG A 38 -23.90 -5.90 4.48
CA ARG A 38 -24.94 -5.48 5.42
C ARG A 38 -25.88 -4.40 4.88
N LEU A 39 -25.64 -3.84 3.69
CA LEU A 39 -26.51 -2.86 3.05
C LEU A 39 -27.71 -3.52 2.34
N PRO A 40 -28.82 -2.78 2.10
CA PRO A 40 -29.93 -3.24 1.27
C PRO A 40 -29.48 -3.62 -0.13
N ALA A 41 -30.09 -4.66 -0.74
CA ALA A 41 -29.66 -5.23 -2.01
C ALA A 41 -29.53 -4.19 -3.14
N GLN A 42 -30.41 -3.18 -3.20
CA GLN A 42 -30.33 -2.10 -4.19
C GLN A 42 -29.05 -1.24 -4.08
N GLN A 43 -28.42 -1.14 -2.91
CA GLN A 43 -27.26 -0.26 -2.69
C GLN A 43 -25.93 -1.01 -2.64
N ARG A 44 -25.94 -2.35 -2.51
CA ARG A 44 -24.72 -3.16 -2.37
C ARG A 44 -23.75 -3.00 -3.52
N GLU A 45 -24.25 -2.98 -4.76
CA GLU A 45 -23.37 -2.93 -5.93
C GLU A 45 -22.64 -1.59 -6.04
N ILE A 46 -23.38 -0.49 -5.83
CA ILE A 46 -22.85 0.88 -5.85
C ILE A 46 -21.89 1.09 -4.68
N ALA A 47 -22.28 0.67 -3.47
CA ALA A 47 -21.43 0.79 -2.29
C ALA A 47 -20.15 -0.05 -2.39
N ARG A 48 -20.19 -1.24 -3.03
CA ARG A 48 -18.99 -2.04 -3.29
C ARG A 48 -18.05 -1.34 -4.25
N LYS A 49 -18.58 -0.87 -5.40
CA LYS A 49 -17.78 -0.17 -6.42
C LYS A 49 -17.16 1.12 -5.86
N LEU A 50 -17.96 1.93 -5.16
CA LEU A 50 -17.50 3.18 -4.57
C LEU A 50 -16.52 2.92 -3.43
N GLY A 51 -16.82 1.98 -2.53
CA GLY A 51 -15.94 1.61 -1.42
C GLY A 51 -14.59 1.08 -1.91
N LEU A 52 -14.59 0.21 -2.92
CA LEU A 52 -13.36 -0.32 -3.51
C LEU A 52 -12.56 0.77 -4.23
N ALA A 53 -13.21 1.65 -4.99
CA ALA A 53 -12.56 2.76 -5.68
C ALA A 53 -11.92 3.75 -4.70
N VAL A 54 -12.64 4.13 -3.64
CA VAL A 54 -12.12 5.00 -2.58
C VAL A 54 -10.98 4.33 -1.82
N ALA A 55 -11.08 3.03 -1.52
CA ALA A 55 -10.01 2.30 -0.83
C ALA A 55 -8.71 2.24 -1.64
N MET A 56 -8.81 1.94 -2.94
CA MET A 56 -7.67 1.95 -3.86
C MET A 56 -7.07 3.35 -3.97
N PHE A 57 -7.91 4.37 -4.11
CA PHE A 57 -7.45 5.76 -4.18
C PHE A 57 -6.74 6.20 -2.90
N MET A 58 -7.33 5.88 -1.74
CA MET A 58 -6.74 6.21 -0.45
C MET A 58 -5.41 5.48 -0.24
N ARG A 59 -5.32 4.22 -0.65
CA ARG A 59 -4.07 3.46 -0.60
C ARG A 59 -2.97 4.14 -1.41
N ILE A 60 -3.24 4.46 -2.67
CA ILE A 60 -2.28 5.12 -3.56
C ILE A 60 -1.90 6.51 -3.01
N GLY A 61 -2.88 7.27 -2.52
CA GLY A 61 -2.64 8.57 -1.91
C GLY A 61 -1.73 8.48 -0.68
N LEU A 62 -2.00 7.54 0.23
CA LEU A 62 -1.16 7.31 1.41
C LEU A 62 0.24 6.84 1.04
N LEU A 63 0.38 5.95 0.04
CA LEU A 63 1.68 5.51 -0.46
C LEU A 63 2.47 6.66 -1.09
N LEU A 64 1.82 7.54 -1.86
CA LEU A 64 2.47 8.73 -2.43
C LEU A 64 2.92 9.69 -1.34
N VAL A 65 2.08 9.94 -0.33
CA VAL A 65 2.44 10.76 0.83
C VAL A 65 3.62 10.14 1.58
N LEU A 66 3.60 8.82 1.80
CA LEU A 66 4.70 8.11 2.45
C LEU A 66 5.99 8.20 1.62
N ALA A 67 5.92 7.99 0.31
CA ALA A 67 7.06 8.12 -0.59
C ALA A 67 7.64 9.54 -0.55
N TRP A 68 6.79 10.56 -0.51
CA TRP A 68 7.20 11.96 -0.36
C TRP A 68 7.86 12.23 1.00
N ILE A 69 7.30 11.68 2.09
CA ILE A 69 7.88 11.78 3.44
C ILE A 69 9.25 11.10 3.50
N ILE A 70 9.38 9.86 3.01
CA ILE A 70 10.66 9.14 3.00
C ILE A 70 11.72 9.95 2.22
N GLY A 71 11.33 10.57 1.10
CA GLY A 71 12.19 11.45 0.31
C GLY A 71 12.61 12.74 1.04
N LEU A 72 11.81 13.26 1.96
CA LEU A 72 12.14 14.41 2.83
C LEU A 72 12.91 14.01 4.09
N VAL A 73 12.71 12.78 4.57
CA VAL A 73 13.37 12.23 5.74
C VAL A 73 14.81 11.81 5.40
N ALA A 74 15.06 11.26 4.22
CA ALA A 74 16.41 10.94 3.74
C ALA A 74 17.40 12.12 3.83
N PRO A 75 17.09 13.36 3.35
CA PRO A 75 17.98 14.51 3.49
C PRO A 75 18.13 14.97 4.95
N LEU A 76 17.10 14.84 5.79
CA LEU A 76 17.19 15.17 7.21
C LEU A 76 18.10 14.19 7.98
N PHE A 77 18.06 12.89 7.67
CA PHE A 77 18.98 11.91 8.26
C PHE A 77 20.43 12.07 7.76
N THR A 78 20.63 12.53 6.51
CA THR A 78 21.99 12.91 6.08
C THR A 78 22.52 14.16 6.79
N MET A 79 21.65 15.07 7.22
CA MET A 79 22.04 16.24 8.02
C MET A 79 22.18 15.95 9.53
N LEU A 80 21.43 14.98 10.06
CA LEU A 80 21.50 14.59 11.48
C LEU A 80 22.56 13.51 11.78
N GLY A 81 23.15 12.89 10.75
CA GLY A 81 23.96 11.67 10.88
C GLY A 81 25.35 11.71 10.25
N GLN A 82 25.89 12.88 9.90
CA GLN A 82 27.34 13.04 9.68
C GLN A 82 27.99 13.82 10.83
N ALA A 83 28.16 13.11 11.95
CA ALA A 83 29.24 13.27 12.92
C ALA A 83 29.59 11.89 13.47
#